data_AF-A0A9D5ZU26-F1
#
_entry.id   AF-A0A9D5ZU26-F1
#
_cell.length_a   1.000
_cell.length_b   1.000
_cell.length_c   1.000
_cell.angle_alpha   90.00
_cell.angle_beta   90.00
_cell.angle_gamma   90.00
#
_symmetry.space_group_name_H-M   'P 1'
#
loop_
_entity.id
_entity.type
_entity.pdbx_description
1 polymer ?
#
loop_
_entity_poly.entity_id
_entity_poly.type
_entity_poly.pdbx_seq_one_letter_code
_entity_poly.pdbx_strand_id
1 'polypeptide(L)'
;MKKIIILSLIIAILVPSIAISGSYSMFEHRYEYKPNDVLNADNFKEKTKYLEGYKNGKLVGFVILSKDWASKHVGYSGKHMETLIGIDTSGKITGVKILFHSEPIMLIGLDEK
;
A
#
# COMPACT_ATOMS: atom_id res chain seq x y z
N MET A 1 38.08 -34.95 14.11
CA MET A 1 36.92 -34.40 14.85
C MET A 1 36.92 -32.87 14.89
N LYS A 2 38.02 -32.19 15.26
CA LYS A 2 38.08 -30.70 15.32
C LYS A 2 37.86 -29.97 13.98
N LYS A 3 38.30 -30.53 12.84
CA LYS A 3 38.12 -29.92 11.50
C LYS A 3 36.66 -29.89 11.01
N ILE A 4 35.84 -30.86 11.42
CA ILE A 4 34.42 -30.93 11.07
C ILE A 4 33.62 -29.88 11.85
N ILE A 5 33.99 -29.64 13.11
CA ILE A 5 33.39 -28.60 13.96
C ILE A 5 33.72 -27.19 13.41
N ILE A 6 34.95 -26.97 12.93
CA ILE A 6 35.35 -25.70 12.33
C ILE A 6 34.59 -25.43 11.01
N LEU A 7 34.35 -26.46 10.20
CA LEU A 7 33.64 -26.29 8.93
C LEU A 7 32.14 -26.00 9.14
N SER A 8 31.50 -26.59 10.16
CA SER A 8 30.09 -26.26 10.48
C SER A 8 29.95 -24.86 11.08
N LEU A 9 30.94 -24.38 11.83
CA LEU A 9 30.94 -23.03 12.38
C LEU A 9 31.11 -21.96 11.29
N ILE A 10 31.90 -22.23 10.26
CA ILE A 10 32.07 -21.34 9.10
C ILE A 10 30.79 -21.29 8.26
N ILE A 11 30.09 -22.41 8.09
CA ILE A 11 28.80 -22.45 7.38
C ILE A 11 27.71 -21.67 8.13
N ALA A 12 27.69 -21.71 9.47
CA ALA A 12 26.71 -20.96 10.26
C ALA A 12 26.92 -19.43 10.19
N ILE A 13 28.14 -18.96 9.94
CA ILE A 13 28.46 -17.53 9.80
C ILE A 13 28.16 -17.02 8.38
N LEU A 14 28.12 -17.90 7.38
CA LEU A 14 27.93 -17.53 5.97
C LEU A 14 26.46 -17.55 5.50
N VAL A 15 25.50 -17.89 6.36
CA VAL A 15 24.08 -17.72 6.03
C VAL A 15 23.69 -16.29 6.39
N PRO A 16 23.60 -15.35 5.42
CA PRO A 16 22.97 -14.08 5.71
C PRO A 16 21.55 -14.37 6.19
N SER A 17 21.21 -13.92 7.39
CA SER A 17 19.82 -13.82 7.84
C SER A 17 19.08 -12.94 6.85
N ILE A 18 18.50 -13.56 5.82
CA ILE A 18 17.50 -12.90 4.98
C ILE A 18 16.31 -12.71 5.91
N ALA A 19 16.24 -11.52 6.50
CA ALA A 19 15.04 -11.05 7.15
C ALA A 19 13.97 -10.92 6.06
N ILE A 20 13.18 -11.97 5.88
CA ILE A 20 11.97 -11.92 5.06
C ILE A 20 10.97 -11.09 5.86
N SER A 21 11.03 -9.76 5.73
CA SER A 21 10.03 -8.82 6.24
C SER A 21 8.82 -8.70 5.30
N GLY A 22 8.53 -9.75 4.53
CA GLY A 22 7.35 -9.85 3.68
C GLY A 22 6.25 -10.59 4.42
N SER A 23 5.24 -9.87 4.89
CA SER A 23 3.99 -10.48 5.34
C SER A 23 3.36 -11.20 4.12
N TYR A 24 3.24 -12.53 4.19
CA TYR A 24 2.63 -13.34 3.13
C TYR A 24 1.11 -13.04 3.08
N SER A 25 0.72 -12.04 2.29
CA SER A 25 -0.66 -11.61 2.03
C SER A 25 -1.28 -12.38 0.84
N MET A 26 -1.07 -13.70 0.76
CA MET A 26 -1.55 -14.52 -0.38
C MET A 26 -3.08 -14.72 -0.42
N PHE A 27 -3.82 -14.25 0.60
CA PHE A 27 -5.27 -14.48 0.73
C PHE A 27 -6.09 -13.22 0.98
N GLU A 28 -5.50 -12.03 0.89
CA GLU A 28 -6.23 -10.78 1.10
C GLU A 28 -6.77 -10.25 -0.23
N HIS A 29 -8.10 -10.13 -0.34
CA HIS A 29 -8.72 -9.51 -1.50
C HIS A 29 -8.33 -8.03 -1.57
N ARG A 30 -7.75 -7.63 -2.71
CA ARG A 30 -7.29 -6.26 -2.96
C ARG A 30 -7.93 -5.76 -4.26
N TYR A 31 -8.46 -4.55 -4.21
CA TYR A 31 -8.93 -3.87 -5.41
C TYR A 31 -7.74 -3.44 -6.27
N GLU A 32 -8.00 -3.35 -7.57
CA GLU A 32 -6.96 -3.02 -8.54
C GLU A 32 -6.40 -1.61 -8.33
N TYR A 33 -5.07 -1.51 -8.35
CA TYR A 33 -4.36 -0.25 -8.25
C TYR A 33 -4.40 0.51 -9.58
N LYS A 34 -5.19 1.60 -9.64
CA LYS A 34 -5.36 2.43 -10.84
C LYS A 34 -5.35 3.93 -10.46
N PRO A 35 -4.21 4.63 -10.59
CA PRO A 35 -4.12 6.08 -10.30
C PRO A 35 -5.11 6.94 -11.10
N ASN A 36 -5.46 6.50 -12.31
CA ASN A 36 -6.38 7.23 -13.18
C ASN A 36 -7.83 7.24 -12.65
N ASP A 37 -8.18 6.34 -11.72
CA ASP A 37 -9.51 6.32 -11.09
C ASP A 37 -9.70 7.49 -10.11
N VAL A 38 -8.61 8.08 -9.62
CA VAL A 38 -8.65 9.18 -8.65
C VAL A 38 -8.14 10.51 -9.20
N LEU A 39 -7.30 10.48 -10.24
CA LEU A 39 -6.76 11.67 -10.89
C LEU A 39 -6.67 11.47 -12.41
N ASN A 40 -7.29 12.37 -13.18
CA ASN A 40 -7.27 12.31 -14.64
C ASN A 40 -5.94 12.84 -15.20
N ALA A 41 -5.00 11.94 -15.50
CA ALA A 41 -3.68 12.27 -16.03
C ALA A 41 -3.25 11.28 -17.12
N ASP A 42 -2.43 11.73 -18.07
CA ASP A 42 -1.92 10.89 -19.16
C ASP A 42 -0.73 10.03 -18.69
N ASN A 43 0.07 10.58 -17.78
CA ASN A 43 1.27 9.92 -17.24
C ASN A 43 1.40 10.19 -15.75
N PHE A 44 1.98 9.23 -15.03
CA PHE A 44 2.29 9.34 -13.60
C PHE A 44 3.78 9.16 -13.37
N LYS A 45 4.37 10.03 -12.54
CA LYS A 45 5.78 9.94 -12.14
C LYS A 45 5.87 9.66 -10.64
N GLU A 46 6.49 8.54 -10.29
CA GLU A 46 6.64 8.12 -8.89
C GLU A 46 7.68 8.97 -8.16
N LYS A 47 7.31 9.39 -6.95
CA LYS A 47 8.16 10.01 -5.94
C LYS A 47 8.10 9.15 -4.67
N THR A 48 8.95 9.44 -3.70
CA THR A 48 9.12 8.62 -2.49
C THR A 48 7.82 8.28 -1.75
N LYS A 49 6.78 9.13 -1.78
CA LYS A 49 5.51 8.91 -1.05
C LYS A 49 4.25 9.29 -1.82
N TYR A 50 4.38 9.64 -3.10
CA TYR A 50 3.26 10.10 -3.93
C TYR A 50 3.62 9.98 -5.41
N LEU A 51 2.62 10.05 -6.27
CA LEU A 51 2.78 10.13 -7.72
C LEU A 51 2.41 11.54 -8.18
N GLU A 52 3.18 12.08 -9.11
CA GLU A 52 2.82 13.30 -9.85
C GLU A 52 2.05 12.90 -11.11
N GLY A 53 0.83 13.41 -11.28
CA GLY A 53 0.03 13.23 -12.48
C GLY A 53 0.27 14.36 -13.48
N TYR A 54 0.57 14.00 -14.72
CA TYR A 54 0.79 14.94 -15.81
C TYR A 54 -0.24 14.75 -16.92
N LYS A 55 -0.80 15.85 -17.40
CA LYS A 55 -1.67 15.89 -18.58
C LYS A 55 -1.14 16.89 -19.59
N ASN A 56 -0.96 16.47 -20.84
CA ASN A 56 -0.33 17.30 -21.90
C ASN A 56 0.99 17.95 -21.46
N GLY A 57 1.82 17.23 -20.69
CA GLY A 57 3.10 17.73 -20.16
C GLY A 57 3.00 18.73 -19.00
N LYS A 58 1.80 19.04 -18.50
CA LYS A 58 1.58 19.91 -17.33
C LYS A 58 1.21 19.10 -16.10
N LEU A 59 1.74 19.48 -14.94
CA LEU A 59 1.37 18.89 -13.66
C LEU A 59 -0.11 19.22 -13.36
N VAL A 60 -0.94 18.19 -13.23
CA VAL A 60 -2.39 18.33 -12.93
C VAL A 60 -2.74 17.98 -11.50
N GLY A 61 -1.89 17.23 -10.80
CA GLY A 61 -2.12 16.88 -9.40
C GLY A 61 -1.20 15.77 -8.91
N PHE A 62 -1.59 15.20 -7.78
CA PHE A 62 -0.86 14.20 -7.05
C PHE A 62 -1.76 13.04 -6.68
N VAL A 63 -1.20 11.84 -6.64
CA VAL A 63 -1.87 10.65 -6.12
C VAL A 63 -1.10 10.13 -4.92
N ILE A 64 -1.80 9.91 -3.82
CA ILE A 64 -1.23 9.49 -2.54
C ILE A 64 -1.84 8.15 -2.14
N LEU A 65 -0.99 7.24 -1.63
CA LEU A 65 -1.42 6.03 -0.97
C LEU A 65 -1.41 6.25 0.55
N SER A 66 -2.53 5.98 1.23
CA SER A 66 -2.66 6.23 2.67
C SER A 66 -1.60 5.51 3.50
N LYS A 67 -1.17 4.32 3.07
CA LYS A 67 -0.16 3.49 3.76
C LYS A 67 1.19 4.19 3.95
N ASP A 68 1.59 5.02 2.98
CA ASP A 68 2.90 5.70 3.00
C ASP A 68 2.96 6.91 3.95
N TRP A 69 1.78 7.39 4.35
CA TRP A 69 1.58 8.57 5.19
C TRP A 69 1.06 8.22 6.58
N ALA A 70 0.15 7.26 6.67
CA ALA A 70 -0.47 6.81 7.90
C ALA A 70 -0.27 5.30 8.05
N SER A 71 0.87 4.91 8.61
CA SER A 71 1.24 3.49 8.80
C SER A 71 0.30 2.72 9.74
N LYS A 72 -0.59 3.41 10.47
CA LYS A 72 -1.60 2.84 11.37
C LYS A 72 -3.01 3.34 11.02
N HIS A 73 -3.41 3.19 9.76
CA HIS A 73 -4.79 3.42 9.34
C HIS A 73 -5.64 2.18 9.66
N VAL A 74 -5.98 2.00 10.93
CA VAL A 74 -6.66 0.80 11.46
C VAL A 74 -8.15 1.10 11.63
N GLY A 75 -9.02 0.25 11.08
CA GLY A 75 -10.47 0.33 11.25
C GLY A 75 -11.00 -0.54 12.40
N TYR A 76 -12.30 -0.82 12.43
CA TYR A 76 -12.91 -1.63 13.50
C TYR A 76 -12.42 -3.06 13.50
N SER A 77 -12.03 -3.60 12.34
CA SER A 77 -11.55 -4.97 12.24
C SER A 77 -10.17 -5.18 12.89
N GLY A 78 -9.51 -4.10 13.34
CA GLY A 78 -8.14 -4.15 13.84
C GLY A 78 -7.08 -4.38 12.76
N LYS A 79 -7.47 -4.53 11.49
CA LYS A 79 -6.58 -4.60 10.33
C LYS A 79 -6.46 -3.22 9.68
N HIS A 80 -5.40 -3.02 8.89
CA HIS A 80 -5.17 -1.75 8.22
C HIS A 80 -6.06 -1.60 6.96
N MET A 81 -6.33 -0.35 6.57
CA MET A 81 -7.04 0.01 5.35
C MET A 81 -6.13 0.82 4.42
N GLU A 82 -6.14 0.50 3.14
CA GLU A 82 -5.37 1.19 2.11
C GLU A 82 -6.32 1.95 1.17
N THR A 83 -6.08 3.25 1.00
CA THR A 83 -6.88 4.12 0.15
C THR A 83 -5.96 4.92 -0.77
N LEU A 84 -6.33 4.99 -2.04
CA LEU A 84 -5.73 5.84 -3.05
C LEU A 84 -6.49 7.17 -3.08
N ILE A 85 -5.77 8.29 -3.04
CA ILE A 85 -6.37 9.63 -2.96
C ILE A 85 -5.74 10.49 -4.05
N GLY A 86 -6.58 11.10 -4.89
CA GLY A 86 -6.18 12.09 -5.88
C GLY A 86 -6.40 13.49 -5.36
N ILE A 87 -5.41 14.37 -5.55
CA ILE A 87 -5.45 15.79 -5.14
C ILE A 87 -4.98 16.63 -6.33
N ASP A 88 -5.74 17.65 -6.72
CA ASP A 88 -5.28 18.58 -7.77
C ASP A 88 -4.25 19.60 -7.25
N THR A 89 -3.67 20.39 -8.15
CA THR A 89 -2.69 21.43 -7.80
C THR A 89 -3.28 22.59 -6.98
N SER A 90 -4.60 22.69 -6.88
CA SER A 90 -5.31 23.67 -6.04
C SER A 90 -5.63 23.10 -4.65
N GLY A 91 -5.24 21.85 -4.37
CA GLY A 91 -5.45 21.17 -3.09
C GLY A 91 -6.83 20.51 -2.95
N LYS A 92 -7.63 20.42 -4.02
CA LYS A 92 -8.95 19.78 -3.97
C LYS A 92 -8.80 18.27 -4.19
N ILE A 93 -9.53 17.48 -3.39
CA ILE A 93 -9.63 16.03 -3.60
C ILE A 93 -10.43 15.77 -4.88
N THR A 94 -9.80 15.10 -5.85
CA THR A 94 -10.40 14.75 -7.15
C THR A 94 -11.06 13.37 -7.12
N GLY A 95 -10.63 12.49 -6.21
CA GLY A 95 -11.21 11.17 -6.04
C GLY A 95 -10.55 10.39 -4.91
N VAL A 96 -11.25 9.37 -4.41
CA VAL A 96 -10.77 8.44 -3.40
C VAL A 96 -11.19 7.02 -3.80
N LYS A 97 -10.27 6.07 -3.73
CA LYS A 97 -10.53 4.65 -4.01
C LYS A 97 -9.99 3.78 -2.90
N ILE A 98 -10.81 2.86 -2.39
CA ILE A 98 -10.36 1.85 -1.44
C ILE A 98 -9.63 0.75 -2.22
N LEU A 99 -8.40 0.44 -1.81
CA LEU A 99 -7.58 -0.62 -2.39
C LEU A 99 -7.59 -1.88 -1.53
N PHE A 100 -7.71 -1.70 -0.21
CA PHE A 100 -7.80 -2.79 0.73
C PHE A 100 -8.59 -2.35 1.96
N HIS A 101 -9.52 -3.20 2.39
CA HIS A 101 -10.13 -3.13 3.72
C HIS A 101 -10.48 -4.54 4.18
N SER A 102 -10.67 -4.70 5.49
CA SER A 102 -11.16 -5.94 6.09
C SER A 102 -12.29 -5.68 7.09
N GLU A 103 -12.96 -4.54 6.93
CA GLU A 103 -14.12 -4.18 7.76
C GLU A 103 -15.25 -5.20 7.60
N PRO A 104 -15.80 -5.74 8.71
CA PRO A 104 -17.02 -6.52 8.63
C PRO A 104 -18.17 -5.62 8.20
N ILE A 105 -19.12 -6.15 7.42
CA ILE A 105 -20.37 -5.42 7.17
C ILE A 105 -21.14 -5.38 8.50
N MET A 106 -21.25 -4.19 9.08
CA MET A 106 -22.07 -4.01 10.28
C MET A 106 -23.52 -3.87 9.83
N LEU A 107 -24.38 -4.82 10.23
CA LEU A 107 -25.82 -4.84 9.94
C LEU A 107 -26.64 -3.87 10.81
N ILE A 108 -25.98 -3.05 11.64
CA ILE A 108 -26.69 -2.11 12.52
C ILE A 108 -27.25 -0.97 11.66
N GLY A 109 -28.56 -0.96 11.43
CA GLY A 109 -29.27 0.10 10.70
C GLY A 109 -29.69 -0.23 9.26
N LEU A 110 -29.51 -1.47 8.78
CA LEU A 110 -30.24 -1.96 7.61
C LEU A 110 -31.60 -2.46 8.08
N ASP A 111 -32.58 -1.57 8.19
CA ASP A 111 -33.97 -1.98 8.41
C ASP A 111 -34.45 -2.81 7.22
N GLU A 112 -35.08 -3.93 7.54
CA GLU A 112 -35.79 -4.80 6.61
C GLU A 112 -37.05 -4.05 6.15
N LYS A 113 -36.99 -3.39 5.00
CA LYS A 113 -38.20 -2.91 4.34
C LYS A 113 -38.29 -3.41 2.91
#